data_AF-A0A971AJP0-F1
#
_entry.id   AF-A0A971AJP0-F1
#
_cell.length_a   1.000
_cell.length_b   1.000
_cell.length_c   1.000
_cell.angle_alpha   90.00
_cell.angle_beta   90.00
_cell.angle_gamma   90.00
#
_symmetry.space_group_name_H-M   'P 1'
#
loop_
_entity.id
_entity.type
_entity.pdbx_description
1 polymer ?
#
loop_
_entity_poly.entity_id
_entity_poly.type
_entity_poly.pdbx_seq_one_letter_code
_entity_poly.pdbx_strand_id
1 'polypeptide(L)'
;MTVTLILSLIIMALTFLMILAAVAFIQSKKPFGSAPKDVQAAIADHDERFFGARIIGWIILAISLLSFLGAFIYTGWNGIQKGYSFWMFAARFVTMLYLYKAFDIVFWTGFYLQKHISINIISLKQRDVQASASLALTGSNSLLILYYFR
;
A
#
# COMPACT_ATOMS: atom_id res chain seq x y z
N MET A 1 -29.94 6.83 -7.04
CA MET A 1 -28.51 6.62 -7.34
C MET A 1 -27.56 7.41 -6.42
N THR A 2 -28.01 8.45 -5.71
CA THR A 2 -27.15 9.19 -4.77
C THR A 2 -26.63 8.33 -3.61
N VAL A 3 -27.49 7.50 -3.02
CA VAL A 3 -27.10 6.63 -1.89
C VAL A 3 -25.98 5.67 -2.29
N THR A 4 -25.99 5.10 -3.50
CA THR A 4 -24.90 4.23 -3.97
C THR A 4 -23.59 4.94 -4.14
N LEU A 5 -23.61 6.19 -4.60
CA LEU A 5 -22.40 7.00 -4.76
C LEU A 5 -21.80 7.36 -3.40
N ILE A 6 -22.65 7.75 -2.44
CA ILE A 6 -22.22 8.02 -1.06
C ILE A 6 -21.61 6.76 -0.45
N LEU A 7 -22.29 5.63 -0.60
CA LEU A 7 -21.83 4.38 -0.02
C LEU A 7 -20.55 3.87 -0.71
N SER A 8 -20.35 4.14 -2.01
CA SER A 8 -19.08 3.83 -2.69
C SER A 8 -17.95 4.71 -2.20
N LEU A 9 -18.20 5.99 -1.94
CA LEU A 9 -17.23 6.91 -1.34
C LEU A 9 -16.83 6.45 0.07
N ILE A 10 -17.79 5.97 0.87
CA ILE A 10 -17.51 5.38 2.18
C ILE A 10 -16.62 4.15 2.05
N ILE A 11 -16.91 3.24 1.11
CA ILE A 11 -16.06 2.07 0.84
C ILE A 11 -14.64 2.48 0.47
N MET A 12 -14.48 3.49 -0.39
CA MET A 12 -13.15 4.02 -0.73
C MET A 12 -12.43 4.58 0.51
N ALA A 13 -13.11 5.34 1.37
CA ALA A 13 -12.54 5.83 2.62
C ALA A 13 -12.13 4.69 3.58
N LEU A 14 -12.95 3.65 3.71
CA LEU A 14 -12.67 2.48 4.53
C LEU A 14 -11.42 1.72 4.04
N THR A 15 -11.13 1.76 2.73
CA THR A 15 -9.93 1.12 2.17
C THR A 15 -8.65 1.84 2.56
N PHE A 16 -8.69 3.17 2.71
CA PHE A 16 -7.58 3.91 3.31
C PHE A 16 -7.32 3.46 4.76
N LEU A 17 -8.37 3.29 5.55
CA LEU A 17 -8.23 2.78 6.93
C LEU A 17 -7.65 1.36 6.94
N MET A 18 -8.06 0.52 6.00
CA MET A 18 -7.56 -0.87 5.91
C MET A 18 -6.04 -0.90 5.61
N ILE A 19 -5.56 0.00 4.76
CA ILE A 19 -4.12 0.09 4.45
C ILE A 19 -3.33 0.71 5.60
N LEU A 20 -3.88 1.68 6.33
CA LEU A 20 -3.27 2.17 7.57
C LEU A 20 -3.14 1.06 8.61
N ALA A 21 -4.17 0.21 8.75
CA ALA A 21 -4.08 -0.98 9.59
C ALA A 21 -2.98 -1.93 9.09
N ALA A 22 -2.90 -2.19 7.78
CA ALA A 22 -1.86 -3.05 7.21
C ALA A 22 -0.43 -2.53 7.48
N VAL A 23 -0.21 -1.20 7.45
CA VAL A 23 1.07 -0.58 7.83
C VAL A 23 1.38 -0.75 9.32
N ALA A 24 0.37 -0.83 10.19
CA ALA A 24 0.59 -1.18 11.59
C ALA A 24 1.00 -2.66 11.77
N PHE A 25 0.57 -3.56 10.88
CA PHE A 25 0.92 -4.98 10.92
C PHE A 25 2.34 -5.29 10.46
N ILE A 26 2.87 -4.54 9.49
CA ILE A 26 4.19 -4.80 8.89
C ILE A 26 5.36 -4.65 9.87
N GLN A 27 5.10 -4.07 11.06
CA GLN A 27 6.08 -3.87 12.12
C GLN A 27 6.46 -5.17 12.88
N SER A 28 5.92 -6.33 12.51
CA SER A 28 6.23 -7.58 13.22
C SER A 28 6.34 -8.79 12.30
N LYS A 29 7.19 -9.76 12.66
CA LYS A 29 7.36 -11.02 11.91
C LYS A 29 6.20 -12.02 12.09
N LYS A 30 5.38 -11.87 13.14
CA LYS A 30 4.28 -12.81 13.48
C LYS A 30 3.27 -13.08 12.35
N PRO A 31 2.74 -12.07 11.62
CA PRO A 31 1.85 -12.34 10.49
C PRO A 31 2.55 -12.97 9.26
N PHE A 32 3.89 -12.95 9.20
CA PHE A 32 4.68 -13.53 8.11
C PHE A 32 5.18 -14.95 8.41
N GLY A 33 4.67 -15.60 9.47
CA GLY A 33 5.07 -16.97 9.84
C GLY A 33 4.86 -18.02 8.74
N SER A 34 3.97 -17.75 7.77
CA SER A 34 3.72 -18.61 6.61
C SER A 34 4.61 -18.31 5.40
N ALA A 35 5.44 -17.25 5.44
CA ALA A 35 6.35 -16.91 4.35
C ALA A 35 7.59 -17.83 4.31
N PRO A 36 8.23 -18.04 3.14
CA PRO A 36 9.49 -18.80 3.04
C PRO A 36 10.58 -18.23 3.95
N LYS A 37 11.42 -19.11 4.51
CA LYS A 37 12.48 -18.73 5.46
C LYS A 37 13.43 -17.65 4.91
N ASP A 38 13.66 -17.67 3.59
CA ASP A 38 14.51 -16.69 2.89
C ASP A 38 13.92 -15.27 2.93
N VAL A 39 12.58 -15.16 2.84
CA VAL A 39 11.86 -13.89 2.95
C VAL A 39 11.78 -13.43 4.41
N GLN A 40 11.61 -14.37 5.36
CA GLN A 40 11.60 -14.06 6.79
C GLN A 40 12.96 -13.56 7.31
N ALA A 41 14.06 -14.06 6.72
CA ALA A 41 15.42 -13.64 7.03
C ALA A 41 15.73 -12.23 6.49
N ALA A 42 15.15 -11.86 5.34
CA ALA A 42 15.29 -10.53 4.75
C ALA A 42 14.49 -9.44 5.49
N ILE A 43 13.45 -9.82 6.25
CA ILE A 43 12.68 -8.89 7.09
C ILE A 43 13.51 -8.61 8.35
N ALA A 44 14.10 -7.41 8.47
CA ALA A 44 14.70 -6.96 9.72
C ALA A 44 13.61 -6.84 10.80
N ASP A 45 13.87 -7.33 12.01
CA ASP A 45 12.98 -7.02 13.14
C ASP A 45 13.10 -5.51 13.41
N HIS A 46 12.00 -4.80 13.19
CA HIS A 46 11.90 -3.39 13.54
C HIS A 46 11.19 -3.33 14.89
N ASP A 47 11.83 -2.70 15.87
CA ASP A 47 11.17 -2.34 17.13
C ASP A 47 9.89 -1.54 16.83
N GLU A 48 8.85 -1.78 17.61
CA GLU A 48 7.56 -1.08 17.44
C GLU A 48 7.80 0.43 17.47
N ARG A 49 7.43 1.12 16.37
CA ARG A 49 7.67 2.57 16.27
C ARG A 49 6.88 3.34 17.34
N PHE A 50 5.77 2.76 17.82
CA PHE A 50 4.94 3.27 18.91
C PHE A 50 4.38 2.11 19.75
N PHE A 51 4.39 2.25 21.08
CA PHE A 51 3.81 1.28 22.01
C PHE A 51 2.31 1.11 21.72
N GLY A 52 1.89 -0.09 21.31
CA GLY A 52 0.48 -0.40 21.03
C GLY A 52 -0.01 -0.07 19.62
N ALA A 53 0.87 0.32 18.68
CA ALA A 53 0.51 0.52 17.26
C ALA A 53 -0.22 -0.71 16.67
N ARG A 54 0.16 -1.91 17.13
CA ARG A 54 -0.46 -3.18 16.74
C ARG A 54 -1.91 -3.31 17.16
N ILE A 55 -2.24 -2.95 18.40
CA ILE A 55 -3.61 -3.03 18.93
C ILE A 55 -4.50 -2.05 18.16
N ILE A 56 -4.00 -0.85 17.90
CA ILE A 56 -4.68 0.15 17.09
C ILE A 56 -4.91 -0.37 15.67
N GLY A 57 -3.92 -1.02 15.06
CA GLY A 57 -4.05 -1.67 13.76
C GLY A 57 -5.16 -2.73 13.72
N TRP A 58 -5.23 -3.61 14.72
CA TRP A 58 -6.30 -4.61 14.83
C TRP A 58 -7.69 -3.99 15.00
N ILE A 59 -7.81 -2.95 15.83
CA ILE A 59 -9.09 -2.25 16.04
C ILE A 59 -9.56 -1.60 14.75
N ILE A 60 -8.67 -0.89 14.05
CA ILE A 60 -8.99 -0.23 12.77
C ILE A 60 -9.39 -1.26 11.72
N LEU A 61 -8.67 -2.39 11.64
CA LEU A 61 -8.99 -3.47 10.71
C LEU A 61 -10.38 -4.05 10.98
N ALA A 62 -10.68 -4.35 12.25
CA ALA A 62 -11.98 -4.90 12.65
C ALA A 62 -13.13 -3.93 12.33
N ILE A 63 -12.97 -2.64 12.65
CA ILE A 63 -13.98 -1.61 12.34
C ILE A 63 -14.17 -1.47 10.84
N SER A 64 -13.08 -1.48 10.05
CA SER A 64 -13.17 -1.35 8.60
C SER A 64 -13.90 -2.54 7.98
N LEU A 65 -13.55 -3.76 8.39
CA LEU A 65 -14.19 -4.99 7.89
C LEU A 65 -15.68 -5.05 8.26
N LEU A 66 -16.03 -4.68 9.50
CA LEU A 66 -17.42 -4.60 9.95
C LEU A 66 -18.21 -3.55 9.16
N SER A 67 -17.59 -2.40 8.88
CA SER A 67 -18.20 -1.32 8.11
C SER A 67 -18.42 -1.70 6.65
N PHE A 68 -17.51 -2.49 6.06
CA PHE A 68 -17.66 -3.07 4.73
C PHE A 68 -18.88 -4.00 4.63
N LEU A 69 -19.00 -4.92 5.59
CA LEU A 69 -20.18 -5.78 5.74
C LEU A 69 -21.45 -4.97 5.92
N GLY A 70 -21.41 -3.94 6.79
CA GLY A 70 -22.51 -3.03 7.03
C GLY A 70 -22.96 -2.30 5.75
N ALA A 71 -22.03 -1.80 4.94
CA ALA A 71 -22.34 -1.14 3.67
C ALA A 71 -23.01 -2.11 2.67
N PHE A 72 -22.58 -3.37 2.65
CA PHE A 72 -23.16 -4.39 1.78
C PHE A 72 -24.61 -4.72 2.19
N ILE A 73 -24.84 -4.98 3.47
CA ILE A 73 -26.16 -5.25 4.04
C ILE A 73 -27.09 -4.04 3.86
N TYR A 74 -26.60 -2.84 4.14
CA TYR A 74 -27.37 -1.60 3.99
C TYR A 74 -27.78 -1.36 2.53
N THR A 75 -26.89 -1.65 1.57
CA THR A 75 -27.22 -1.55 0.15
C THR A 75 -28.36 -2.50 -0.22
N GLY A 76 -28.31 -3.74 0.29
CA GLY A 76 -29.36 -4.74 0.11
C GLY A 76 -30.69 -4.29 0.70
N TRP A 77 -30.67 -3.89 1.96
CA TRP A 77 -31.85 -3.40 2.69
C TRP A 77 -32.48 -2.16 2.03
N ASN A 78 -31.66 -1.18 1.66
CA ASN A 78 -32.09 0.02 0.95
C ASN A 78 -32.68 -0.31 -0.44
N GLY A 79 -32.18 -1.38 -1.07
CA GLY A 79 -32.72 -1.88 -2.32
C GLY A 79 -34.14 -2.42 -2.18
N ILE A 80 -34.39 -3.21 -1.13
CA ILE A 80 -35.69 -3.80 -0.81
C ILE A 80 -36.71 -2.72 -0.48
N GLN A 81 -36.37 -1.77 0.40
CA GLN A 81 -37.29 -0.69 0.81
C GLN A 81 -37.76 0.19 -0.35
N LYS A 82 -36.92 0.37 -1.37
CA LYS A 82 -37.23 1.20 -2.54
C LYS A 82 -37.92 0.43 -3.68
N GLY A 83 -38.16 -0.88 -3.52
CA GLY A 83 -38.86 -1.70 -4.51
C GLY A 83 -38.15 -1.78 -5.87
N TYR A 84 -36.82 -1.74 -5.90
CA TYR A 84 -36.08 -1.81 -7.18
C TYR A 84 -36.29 -3.16 -7.87
N SER A 85 -36.46 -3.12 -9.18
CA SER A 85 -36.40 -4.33 -10.02
C SER A 85 -35.02 -5.00 -9.91
N PHE A 86 -34.98 -6.32 -10.10
CA PHE A 86 -33.78 -7.16 -9.98
C PHE A 86 -32.57 -6.57 -10.72
N TRP A 87 -32.76 -6.12 -11.95
CA TRP A 87 -31.69 -5.55 -12.77
C TRP A 87 -31.15 -4.22 -12.23
N MET A 88 -32.02 -3.36 -11.70
CA MET A 88 -31.58 -2.11 -11.04
C MET A 88 -30.83 -2.41 -9.74
N PHE A 89 -31.26 -3.42 -9.00
CA PHE A 89 -30.56 -3.87 -7.81
C PHE A 89 -29.17 -4.41 -8.15
N ALA A 90 -29.07 -5.33 -9.13
CA ALA A 90 -27.81 -5.87 -9.60
C ALA A 90 -26.86 -4.77 -10.14
N ALA A 91 -27.38 -3.84 -10.94
CA ALA A 91 -26.61 -2.73 -11.49
C ALA A 91 -25.98 -1.86 -10.38
N ARG A 92 -26.66 -1.67 -9.24
CA ARG A 92 -26.10 -0.92 -8.10
C ARG A 92 -24.88 -1.60 -7.51
N PHE A 93 -24.92 -2.92 -7.29
CA PHE A 93 -23.76 -3.66 -6.78
C PHE A 93 -22.61 -3.67 -7.78
N VAL A 94 -22.89 -3.92 -9.06
CA VAL A 94 -21.88 -3.89 -10.13
C VAL A 94 -21.23 -2.51 -10.20
N THR A 95 -22.02 -1.44 -10.19
CA THR A 95 -21.50 -0.06 -10.21
C THR A 95 -20.59 0.20 -9.01
N MET A 96 -20.99 -0.25 -7.81
CA MET A 96 -20.22 -0.07 -6.59
C MET A 96 -18.87 -0.78 -6.64
N LEU A 97 -18.85 -2.02 -7.13
CA LEU A 97 -17.63 -2.81 -7.32
C LEU A 97 -16.72 -2.22 -8.40
N TYR A 98 -17.29 -1.73 -9.51
CA TYR A 98 -16.53 -1.08 -10.57
C TYR A 98 -15.91 0.24 -10.11
N LEU A 99 -16.65 1.06 -9.38
CA LEU A 99 -16.12 2.30 -8.80
C LEU A 99 -14.99 2.01 -7.81
N TYR A 100 -15.18 1.02 -6.93
CA TYR A 100 -14.14 0.58 -6.00
C TYR A 100 -12.88 0.10 -6.74
N LYS A 101 -13.04 -0.75 -7.76
CA LYS A 101 -11.91 -1.25 -8.56
C LYS A 101 -11.22 -0.15 -9.36
N ALA A 102 -11.98 0.78 -9.94
CA ALA A 102 -11.44 1.93 -10.65
C ALA A 102 -10.63 2.83 -9.72
N PHE A 103 -11.14 3.09 -8.51
CA PHE A 103 -10.42 3.81 -7.48
C PHE A 103 -9.11 3.10 -7.10
N ASP A 104 -9.15 1.78 -6.90
CA ASP A 104 -7.98 0.98 -6.54
C ASP A 104 -6.87 1.03 -7.61
N ILE A 105 -7.26 0.92 -8.89
CA ILE A 105 -6.32 1.04 -10.01
C ILE A 105 -5.75 2.47 -10.09
N VAL A 106 -6.57 3.51 -9.98
CA VAL A 106 -6.11 4.90 -10.13
C VAL A 106 -5.18 5.31 -8.97
N PHE A 107 -5.59 5.06 -7.73
CA PHE A 107 -4.83 5.45 -6.56
C PHE A 107 -3.66 4.51 -6.28
N TRP A 108 -3.90 3.21 -6.10
CA TRP A 108 -2.86 2.29 -5.66
C TRP A 108 -1.96 1.86 -6.81
N THR A 109 -2.52 1.51 -7.96
CA THR A 109 -1.69 1.12 -9.11
C THR A 109 -1.10 2.34 -9.82
N GLY A 110 -1.86 3.39 -10.07
CA GLY A 110 -1.40 4.56 -10.81
C GLY A 110 -0.48 5.45 -9.97
N PHE A 111 -0.99 6.00 -8.88
CA PHE A 111 -0.27 7.02 -8.11
C PHE A 111 0.91 6.46 -7.31
N TYR A 112 0.73 5.34 -6.60
CA TYR A 112 1.80 4.77 -5.79
C TYR A 112 2.92 4.13 -6.62
N LEU A 113 2.60 3.40 -7.70
CA LEU A 113 3.61 2.76 -8.55
C LEU A 113 4.46 3.81 -9.28
N GLN A 114 3.84 4.87 -9.81
CA GLN A 114 4.55 5.96 -10.48
C GLN A 114 5.56 6.62 -9.53
N LYS A 115 5.15 6.85 -8.28
CA LYS A 115 6.02 7.45 -7.26
C LYS A 115 7.17 6.51 -6.88
N HIS A 116 6.89 5.22 -6.71
CA HIS A 116 7.91 4.23 -6.33
C HIS A 116 8.93 3.98 -7.45
N ILE A 117 8.50 3.94 -8.72
CA ILE A 117 9.38 3.84 -9.89
C ILE A 117 10.29 5.08 -9.98
N SER A 118 9.71 6.27 -9.82
CA SER A 118 10.48 7.54 -9.88
C SER A 118 11.56 7.61 -8.80
N ILE A 119 11.24 7.22 -7.56
CA ILE A 119 12.21 7.20 -6.45
C ILE A 119 13.33 6.19 -6.71
N ASN A 120 13.01 5.01 -7.23
CA ASN A 120 14.01 3.96 -7.47
C ASN A 120 15.02 4.39 -8.55
N ILE A 121 14.54 5.00 -9.63
CA ILE A 121 15.39 5.54 -10.72
C ILE A 121 16.35 6.61 -10.20
N ILE A 122 15.89 7.51 -9.32
CA ILE A 122 16.73 8.56 -8.73
C ILE A 122 17.81 7.95 -7.82
N SER A 123 17.47 6.92 -7.04
CA SER A 123 18.43 6.24 -6.16
C SER A 123 19.52 5.48 -6.94
N LEU A 124 19.15 4.87 -8.08
CA LEU A 124 20.09 4.17 -8.96
C LEU A 124 21.04 5.17 -9.63
N LYS A 125 20.51 6.29 -10.12
CA LYS A 125 21.30 7.40 -10.65
C LYS A 125 22.33 7.90 -9.63
N GLN A 126 21.97 8.03 -8.35
CA GLN A 126 22.91 8.44 -7.30
C GLN A 126 24.00 7.40 -7.03
N ARG A 127 23.67 6.09 -7.04
CA ARG A 127 24.66 5.03 -6.85
C ARG A 127 25.69 4.98 -7.98
N ASP A 128 25.27 5.15 -9.23
CA ASP A 128 26.17 5.18 -10.38
C ASP A 128 27.14 6.37 -10.30
N VAL A 129 26.65 7.55 -9.89
CA VAL A 129 27.49 8.75 -9.71
C VAL A 129 28.50 8.54 -8.57
N GLN A 130 28.09 7.92 -7.46
CA GLN A 130 28.98 7.66 -6.33
C GLN A 130 30.06 6.60 -6.67
N ALA A 131 29.70 5.55 -7.41
CA ALA A 131 30.63 4.53 -7.89
C ALA A 131 31.65 5.10 -8.89
N SER A 132 31.21 6.03 -9.75
CA SER A 132 32.09 6.73 -10.68
C SER A 132 33.09 7.64 -9.95
N ALA A 133 32.64 8.31 -8.89
CA ALA A 133 33.48 9.20 -8.08
C ALA A 133 34.52 8.43 -7.25
N SER A 134 34.17 7.27 -6.69
CA SER A 134 35.12 6.44 -5.94
C SER A 134 36.19 5.82 -6.84
N LEU A 135 35.83 5.36 -8.04
CA LEU A 135 36.79 4.86 -9.03
C LEU A 135 37.75 5.95 -9.53
N ALA A 136 37.25 7.18 -9.74
CA ALA A 136 38.09 8.31 -10.12
C ALA A 136 39.11 8.68 -9.01
N LEU A 137 38.71 8.61 -7.74
CA LEU A 137 39.60 8.86 -6.60
C LEU A 137 40.63 7.73 -6.42
N THR A 138 40.24 6.47 -6.60
CA THR A 138 41.17 5.33 -6.56
C THR A 138 42.17 5.37 -7.73
N GLY A 139 41.72 5.72 -8.93
CA GLY A 139 42.58 5.90 -10.11
C GLY A 139 43.55 7.09 -9.96
N SER A 140 43.09 8.21 -9.39
CA SER A 140 43.93 9.38 -9.11
C SER A 140 45.01 9.07 -8.05
N ASN A 141 44.64 8.38 -6.98
CA ASN A 141 45.60 8.00 -5.92
C ASN A 141 46.65 7.00 -6.42
N SER A 142 46.29 6.08 -7.32
CA SER A 142 47.24 5.12 -7.89
C SER A 142 48.21 5.78 -8.89
N LEU A 143 47.78 6.81 -9.62
CA LEU A 143 48.67 7.62 -10.47
C LEU A 143 49.63 8.51 -9.66
N LEU A 144 49.19 9.06 -8.53
CA LEU A 144 50.05 9.83 -7.63
C LEU A 144 51.16 8.98 -6.99
N ILE A 145 50.86 7.73 -6.62
CA ILE A 145 51.86 6.79 -6.08
C ILE A 145 52.92 6.44 -7.13
N LEU A 146 52.53 6.28 -8.40
CA LEU A 146 53.46 6.02 -9.52
C LEU A 146 54.38 7.20 -9.82
N TYR A 147 53.91 8.44 -9.63
CA TYR A 147 54.73 9.65 -9.80
C TYR A 147 55.70 9.89 -8.65
N TYR A 148 55.36 9.47 -7.42
CA TYR A 148 56.21 9.64 -6.24
C TYR A 148 57.35 8.61 -6.16
N PHE A 149 57.29 7.53 -6.95
CA PHE A 149 58.27 6.44 -6.96
C PHE A 149 59.27 6.52 -8.14
N ARG A 150 59.32 7.65 -8.85
CA ARG A 150 60.24 7.93 -9.96
C ARG A 150 61.21 9.05 -9.58
#